data_AF-D3FX64-F1
#
_entry.id   AF-D3FX64-F1
#
_cell.length_a   1.000
_cell.length_b   1.000
_cell.length_c   1.000
_cell.angle_alpha   90.00
_cell.angle_beta   90.00
_cell.angle_gamma   90.00
#
_symmetry.space_group_name_H-M   'P 1'
#
loop_
_entity.id
_entity.type
_entity.pdbx_description
1 polymer ?
#
loop_
_entity_poly.entity_id
_entity_poly.type
_entity_poly.pdbx_seq_one_letter_code
_entity_poly.pdbx_strand_id
1 'polypeptide(L)'
;MIAQANVNIELDNKSIEQYIQKRIDVQIDESLFLVDVETLSKKCSMSRRFLEEEFLKDPRFKLIEKTKVRKRFYYWEEAKRVIEEIIEEW
;
A
#
# COMPACT_ATOMS: atom_id res chain seq x y z
N MET A 1 -7.47 35.61 -45.21
CA MET A 1 -6.30 34.96 -44.57
C MET A 1 -6.65 34.72 -43.12
N ILE A 2 -6.66 33.47 -42.65
CA ILE A 2 -6.93 33.15 -41.23
C ILE A 2 -5.57 33.15 -40.54
N ALA A 3 -5.36 34.10 -39.62
CA ALA A 3 -4.15 34.12 -38.80
C ALA A 3 -4.24 32.97 -37.78
N GLN A 4 -3.34 31.99 -37.89
CA GLN A 4 -3.17 30.97 -36.87
C GLN A 4 -2.42 31.59 -35.69
N ALA A 5 -3.09 31.68 -34.54
CA ALA A 5 -2.45 32.04 -33.29
C ALA A 5 -1.70 30.81 -32.75
N ASN A 6 -0.37 30.88 -32.74
CA ASN A 6 0.46 29.90 -32.05
C ASN A 6 0.33 30.15 -30.55
N VAL A 7 -0.48 29.34 -29.87
CA VAL A 7 -0.58 29.33 -28.41
C VAL A 7 0.64 28.57 -27.88
N ASN A 8 1.63 29.30 -27.38
CA ASN A 8 2.76 28.70 -26.67
C ASN A 8 2.34 28.46 -25.22
N ILE A 9 2.11 27.20 -24.84
CA ILE A 9 1.73 26.83 -23.48
C ILE A 9 3.02 26.58 -22.70
N GLU A 10 3.42 27.54 -21.88
CA GLU A 10 4.49 27.33 -20.90
C GLU A 10 3.92 26.54 -19.72
N LEU A 11 4.40 25.32 -19.52
CA LEU A 11 4.00 24.47 -18.41
C LEU A 11 4.71 24.92 -17.13
N ASP A 12 3.93 25.30 -16.11
CA ASP A 12 4.46 25.54 -14.77
C ASP A 12 4.75 24.19 -14.08
N ASN A 13 5.98 23.71 -14.31
CA ASN A 13 6.47 22.46 -13.76
C ASN A 13 6.36 22.40 -12.22
N LYS A 14 6.49 23.55 -11.54
CA LYS A 14 6.43 23.61 -10.07
C LYS A 14 5.01 23.33 -9.56
N SER A 15 4.00 23.89 -10.22
CA SER A 15 2.59 23.59 -9.90
C SER A 15 2.23 22.14 -10.19
N ILE A 16 2.80 21.55 -11.25
CA ILE A 16 2.61 20.13 -11.59
C ILE A 16 3.23 19.24 -10.50
N GLU A 17 4.46 19.51 -10.08
CA GLU A 17 5.13 18.77 -9.00
C GLU A 17 4.34 18.83 -7.69
N GLN A 18 3.89 20.03 -7.29
CA GLN A 18 3.09 20.20 -6.08
C GLN A 18 1.76 19.45 -6.14
N TYR A 19 1.11 19.45 -7.31
CA TYR A 19 -0.13 18.70 -7.51
C TYR A 19 0.11 17.19 -7.42
N ILE A 20 1.18 16.68 -8.03
CA ILE A 20 1.56 15.27 -7.97
C ILE A 20 1.85 14.88 -6.52
N GLN A 21 2.67 15.65 -5.80
CA GLN A 21 3.00 15.36 -4.40
C GLN A 21 1.74 15.31 -3.52
N LYS A 22 0.85 16.30 -3.66
CA LYS A 22 -0.41 16.34 -2.92
C LYS A 22 -1.31 15.13 -3.19
N ARG A 23 -1.34 14.65 -4.44
CA ARG A 23 -2.11 13.45 -4.81
C ARG A 23 -1.51 12.18 -4.22
N ILE A 24 -0.18 12.09 -4.18
CA ILE A 24 0.55 10.98 -3.55
C ILE A 24 0.28 10.97 -2.04
N ASP A 25 0.41 12.12 -1.36
CA ASP A 25 0.22 12.23 0.08
C ASP A 25 -1.21 11.81 0.50
N VAL A 26 -2.24 12.25 -0.24
CA VAL A 26 -3.64 11.85 0.01
C VAL A 26 -3.83 10.34 -0.14
N GLN A 27 -3.21 9.71 -1.14
CA GLN A 27 -3.32 8.26 -1.33
C GLN A 27 -2.58 7.46 -0.24
N ILE A 28 -1.49 8.01 0.29
CA ILE A 28 -0.73 7.41 1.39
C ILE A 28 -1.50 7.53 2.71
N ASP A 29 -2.13 8.67 2.99
CA ASP A 29 -2.94 8.87 4.21
C ASP A 29 -4.19 7.98 4.24
N GLU A 30 -4.73 7.59 3.08
CA GLU A 30 -5.83 6.61 2.99
C GLU A 30 -5.37 5.17 3.26
N SER A 31 -4.07 4.91 3.32
CA SER A 31 -3.56 3.59 3.69
C SER A 31 -3.76 3.32 5.19
N LEU A 32 -4.28 2.14 5.51
CA LEU A 32 -4.53 1.76 6.90
C LEU A 32 -3.19 1.62 7.64
N PHE A 33 -2.98 2.45 8.67
CA PHE A 33 -1.82 2.35 9.55
C PHE A 33 -1.68 0.96 10.19
N LEU A 34 -2.80 0.42 10.72
CA LEU A 34 -2.88 -0.92 11.28
C LEU A 34 -3.92 -1.76 10.54
N VAL A 35 -3.57 -3.01 10.25
CA VAL A 35 -4.44 -3.98 9.59
C VAL A 35 -4.58 -5.24 10.43
N ASP A 36 -5.76 -5.86 10.37
CA ASP A 36 -5.99 -7.19 10.93
C ASP A 36 -5.98 -8.26 9.83
N VAL A 37 -6.09 -9.51 10.23
CA VAL A 37 -6.09 -10.67 9.29
C VAL A 37 -7.21 -10.58 8.25
N GLU A 38 -8.37 -10.05 8.63
CA GLU A 38 -9.50 -9.86 7.70
C GLU A 38 -9.18 -8.81 6.63
N THR A 39 -8.53 -7.72 7.04
CA THR A 39 -8.07 -6.67 6.12
C THR A 39 -6.96 -7.18 5.20
N LEU A 40 -6.01 -7.95 5.73
CA LEU A 40 -4.97 -8.61 4.92
C LEU A 40 -5.61 -9.55 3.87
N SER A 41 -6.61 -10.34 4.27
CA SER A 41 -7.36 -11.22 3.35
C SER A 41 -7.92 -10.45 2.16
N LYS A 42 -8.52 -9.28 2.40
CA LYS A 42 -9.08 -8.43 1.34
C LYS A 42 -8.00 -7.79 0.48
N LYS A 43 -6.95 -7.22 1.10
CA LYS A 43 -5.88 -6.52 0.38
C LYS A 43 -5.04 -7.45 -0.50
N CYS A 44 -4.81 -8.68 -0.04
CA CYS A 44 -4.00 -9.66 -0.75
C CYS A 44 -4.83 -10.55 -1.69
N SER A 45 -6.16 -10.37 -1.74
CA SER A 45 -7.10 -11.25 -2.47
C SER A 45 -6.95 -12.74 -2.09
N MET A 46 -6.60 -13.01 -0.84
CA MET A 46 -6.36 -14.36 -0.31
C MET A 46 -7.46 -14.74 0.66
N SER A 47 -7.85 -16.01 0.69
CA SER A 47 -8.74 -16.48 1.76
C SER A 47 -8.03 -16.37 3.10
N ARG A 48 -8.78 -16.10 4.18
CA ARG A 48 -8.21 -16.09 5.53
C ARG A 48 -7.46 -17.38 5.84
N ARG A 49 -7.99 -18.54 5.44
CA ARG A 49 -7.34 -19.84 5.65
C ARG A 49 -5.97 -19.90 4.98
N PHE A 50 -5.89 -19.48 3.72
CA PHE A 50 -4.65 -19.47 2.96
C PHE A 50 -3.60 -18.56 3.61
N LEU A 51 -3.99 -17.36 4.03
CA LEU A 51 -3.09 -16.47 4.79
C LEU A 51 -2.57 -17.12 6.06
N GLU A 52 -3.43 -17.80 6.83
CA GLU A 52 -3.02 -18.47 8.08
C GLU A 52 -2.08 -19.65 7.84
N GLU A 53 -2.24 -20.36 6.72
CA GLU A 53 -1.45 -21.55 6.40
C GLU A 53 -0.09 -21.18 5.78
N GLU A 54 -0.08 -20.22 4.86
CA GLU A 54 1.09 -19.92 4.02
C GLU A 54 1.90 -18.71 4.50
N PHE A 55 1.27 -17.74 5.17
CA PHE A 55 1.93 -16.48 5.55
C PHE A 55 2.07 -16.30 7.06
N LEU A 56 0.97 -16.37 7.81
CA LEU A 56 0.97 -16.00 9.24
C LEU A 56 1.70 -17.00 10.14
N LYS A 57 2.06 -18.19 9.62
CA LYS A 57 2.93 -19.14 10.31
C LYS A 57 4.41 -18.84 10.14
N ASP A 58 4.77 -18.07 9.10
CA ASP A 58 6.16 -17.70 8.80
C ASP A 58 6.78 -16.94 10.00
N PRO A 59 8.01 -17.28 10.41
CA PRO A 59 8.69 -16.58 11.50
C PRO A 59 8.74 -15.06 11.33
N ARG A 60 8.90 -14.55 10.11
CA ARG A 60 8.92 -13.11 9.80
C ARG A 60 7.60 -12.43 10.17
N PHE A 61 6.47 -13.07 9.87
CA PHE A 61 5.15 -12.57 10.25
C PHE A 61 4.93 -12.55 11.76
N LYS A 62 5.43 -13.58 12.47
CA LYS A 62 5.33 -13.65 13.93
C LYS A 62 6.13 -12.56 14.63
N LEU A 63 7.24 -12.10 14.06
CA LEU A 63 8.07 -11.04 14.63
C LEU A 63 7.38 -9.66 14.63
N ILE A 64 6.58 -9.39 13.59
CA ILE A 64 5.88 -8.11 13.43
C ILE A 64 4.46 -8.11 14.06
N GLU A 65 3.98 -9.27 14.51
CA GLU A 65 2.64 -9.42 15.08
C GLU A 65 2.44 -8.56 16.35
N LYS A 66 1.35 -7.79 16.38
CA LYS A 66 0.87 -7.07 17.57
C LYS A 66 -0.45 -7.67 18.03
N THR A 67 -0.42 -8.36 19.18
CA THR A 67 -1.61 -9.04 19.71
C THR A 67 -2.22 -8.28 20.89
N LYS A 68 -3.53 -8.00 20.79
CA LYS A 68 -4.34 -7.39 21.86
C LYS A 68 -5.71 -8.06 21.93
N VAL A 69 -6.11 -8.54 23.11
CA VAL A 69 -7.40 -9.24 23.35
C VAL A 69 -7.64 -10.36 22.30
N ARG A 70 -6.63 -11.22 22.07
CA ARG A 70 -6.66 -12.32 21.09
C ARG A 70 -6.82 -11.91 19.61
N LYS A 71 -6.84 -10.61 19.30
CA LYS A 71 -6.82 -10.09 17.94
C LYS A 71 -5.39 -9.73 17.54
N ARG A 72 -5.01 -10.15 16.33
CA ARG A 72 -3.71 -9.88 15.71
C ARG A 72 -3.80 -8.66 14.82
N PHE A 73 -2.82 -7.78 14.94
CA PHE A 73 -2.66 -6.58 14.16
C PHE A 73 -1.24 -6.49 13.61
N TYR A 74 -1.10 -5.79 12.50
CA TYR A 74 0.17 -5.55 11.84
C TYR A 74 0.20 -4.13 11.30
N TYR A 75 1.37 -3.50 11.29
CA TYR A 75 1.56 -2.30 10.49
C TYR A 75 1.53 -2.70 9.02
N TRP A 76 0.74 -1.99 8.20
CA TRP A 76 0.52 -2.39 6.81
C TRP A 76 1.83 -2.48 6.01
N GLU A 77 2.69 -1.48 6.12
CA GLU A 77 3.97 -1.44 5.40
C GLU A 77 4.91 -2.58 5.78
N GLU A 78 4.94 -2.98 7.05
CA GLU A 78 5.74 -4.12 7.52
C GLU A 78 5.15 -5.44 7.01
N ALA A 79 3.83 -5.61 7.11
CA ALA A 79 3.15 -6.82 6.63
C ALA A 79 3.30 -6.98 5.11
N LYS A 80 3.15 -5.89 4.35
CA LYS A 80 3.32 -5.89 2.89
C LYS A 80 4.72 -6.37 2.50
N ARG A 81 5.77 -5.84 3.14
CA ARG A 81 7.15 -6.23 2.85
C ARG A 81 7.41 -7.70 3.12
N VAL A 82 6.95 -8.22 4.27
CA VAL A 82 7.10 -9.64 4.59
C VAL A 82 6.35 -10.53 3.61
N ILE A 83 5.16 -10.11 3.15
CA ILE A 83 4.42 -10.84 2.10
C ILE A 83 5.21 -10.87 0.79
N GLU A 84 5.78 -9.74 0.37
CA GLU A 84 6.62 -9.66 -0.84
C GLU A 84 7.82 -10.61 -0.74
N GLU A 85 8.54 -10.61 0.40
CA GLU A 85 9.67 -11.53 0.63
C GLU A 85 9.26 -13.01 0.57
N ILE A 86 8.11 -13.37 1.17
CA ILE A 86 7.60 -14.76 1.12
C ILE A 86 7.25 -15.17 -0.31
N ILE A 87 6.62 -14.27 -1.07
CA ILE A 87 6.21 -14.53 -2.47
C ILE A 87 7.44 -14.66 -3.39
N GLU A 88 8.49 -13.86 -3.19
CA GLU A 88 9.72 -13.93 -3.98
C GLU A 88 10.49 -15.25 -3.78
N GLU A 89 10.26 -15.94 -2.66
CA GLU A 89 10.85 -17.25 -2.36
C GLU A 89 10.08 -18.43 -2.98
N TRP A 90 8.88 -18.21 -3.52
CA TRP A 90 8.05 -19.24 -4.15
C TRP A 90 8.48 -19.53 -5.60
#